data_AF-A0A174CN27-F1
#
_entry.id   AF-A0A174CN27-F1
#
_cell.length_a   1.000
_cell.length_b   1.000
_cell.length_c   1.000
_cell.angle_alpha   90.00
_cell.angle_beta   90.00
_cell.angle_gamma   90.00
#
_symmetry.space_group_name_H-M   'P 1'
#
loop_
_entity.id
_entity.type
_entity.pdbx_description
1 polymer ?
#
loop_
_entity_poly.entity_id
_entity_poly.type
_entity_poly.pdbx_seq_one_letter_code
_entity_poly.pdbx_strand_id
1 'polypeptide(L)'
;MLLCYSAAGNSGYGTSTILTASGNQIAGSFINGSQDAIALKSGTAGQSIEVIYSGTVAADWVTEGQVITSHGVYGAGVLAGVLQVWSKYMPRGHKMVTGIFIGRQASTSDLTNNIELGFRPQYIVVLSEASPNTRRIALPGLTYRWNANDISSNDGLTITDTGFLIANNTTNNNEKYHYVAFG
;
A
#
# COMPACT_ATOMS: atom_id res chain seq x y z
N MET A 1 -23.75 18.57 -38.26
CA MET A 1 -23.82 17.18 -38.74
C MET A 1 -22.86 16.35 -37.91
N LEU A 2 -23.37 15.46 -37.05
CA LEU A 2 -22.55 14.46 -36.37
C LEU A 2 -22.62 13.19 -37.24
N LEU A 3 -21.53 12.82 -37.89
CA LEU A 3 -21.46 11.60 -38.70
C LEU A 3 -20.88 10.48 -37.84
N CYS A 4 -21.74 9.66 -37.24
CA CYS A 4 -21.33 8.50 -36.48
C CYS A 4 -21.29 7.28 -37.42
N TYR A 5 -20.09 6.75 -37.63
CA TYR A 5 -19.87 5.49 -38.34
C TYR A 5 -19.88 4.35 -37.32
N SER A 6 -20.83 3.41 -37.44
CA SER A 6 -20.69 2.10 -36.81
C SER A 6 -19.76 1.25 -37.66
N ALA A 7 -18.55 1.04 -37.18
CA ALA A 7 -17.71 -0.02 -37.71
C ALA A 7 -18.37 -1.37 -37.39
N ALA A 8 -18.96 -2.03 -38.39
CA ALA A 8 -19.25 -3.45 -38.28
C ALA A 8 -17.91 -4.18 -38.08
N GLY A 9 -17.59 -4.55 -36.84
CA GLY A 9 -16.34 -5.24 -36.48
C GLY A 9 -15.54 -4.64 -35.32
N ASN A 10 -15.99 -3.58 -34.66
CA ASN A 10 -15.26 -3.04 -33.50
C ASN A 10 -15.62 -3.72 -32.16
N SER A 11 -15.59 -5.05 -32.13
CA SER A 11 -15.80 -5.86 -30.91
C SER A 11 -14.53 -6.03 -30.06
N GLY A 12 -13.43 -5.35 -30.42
CA GLY A 12 -12.09 -5.58 -29.85
C GLY A 12 -11.61 -4.60 -28.80
N TYR A 13 -12.29 -3.48 -28.54
CA TYR A 13 -11.87 -2.50 -27.53
C TYR A 13 -12.90 -2.40 -26.42
N GLY A 14 -12.47 -2.76 -25.20
CA GLY A 14 -13.29 -3.03 -24.02
C GLY A 14 -14.04 -1.86 -23.38
N THR A 15 -14.42 -0.82 -24.12
CA THR A 15 -15.40 0.18 -23.68
C THR A 15 -16.02 0.89 -24.89
N SER A 16 -17.27 0.58 -25.22
CA SER A 16 -18.11 1.39 -26.10
C SER A 16 -18.88 2.40 -25.26
N THR A 17 -18.76 3.70 -25.56
CA THR A 17 -19.56 4.76 -24.91
C THR A 17 -20.75 5.10 -25.79
N ILE A 18 -21.97 4.87 -25.29
CA ILE A 18 -23.20 5.28 -25.96
C ILE A 18 -23.41 6.77 -25.66
N LEU A 19 -23.39 7.59 -26.70
CA LEU A 19 -23.74 9.01 -26.62
C LEU A 19 -25.25 9.13 -26.84
N THR A 20 -25.99 9.58 -25.83
CA THR A 20 -27.42 9.85 -25.95
C THR A 20 -27.64 11.33 -26.24
N ALA A 21 -28.25 11.63 -27.38
CA ALA A 21 -28.70 12.98 -27.70
C ALA A 21 -30.10 13.20 -27.10
N SER A 22 -30.29 14.30 -26.36
CA SER A 22 -31.60 14.73 -25.85
C SER A 22 -31.79 16.22 -26.13
N GLY A 23 -32.73 16.54 -27.02
CA GLY A 23 -32.91 17.91 -27.52
C GLY A 23 -31.64 18.45 -28.19
N ASN A 24 -31.19 19.64 -27.79
CA ASN A 24 -29.99 20.31 -28.32
C ASN A 24 -28.71 19.98 -27.53
N GLN A 25 -28.72 18.98 -26.64
CA GLN A 25 -27.58 18.61 -25.80
C GLN A 25 -27.12 17.18 -26.09
N ILE A 26 -25.79 16.99 -26.11
CA ILE A 26 -25.15 15.67 -26.08
C ILE A 26 -24.61 15.50 -24.66
N ALA A 27 -25.19 14.57 -23.89
CA ALA A 27 -24.69 14.21 -22.57
C ALA A 27 -23.93 12.88 -22.69
N GLY A 28 -22.60 12.96 -22.74
CA GLY A 28 -21.71 11.81 -22.58
C GLY A 28 -21.31 11.71 -21.11
N SER A 29 -21.72 10.65 -20.43
CA SER A 29 -21.23 10.38 -19.07
C SER A 29 -19.76 9.96 -19.13
N PHE A 30 -19.00 10.50 -18.18
CA PHE A 30 -17.57 10.76 -18.18
C PHE A 30 -16.67 9.52 -18.09
N ILE A 31 -15.36 9.75 -18.25
CA ILE A 31 -14.23 8.83 -18.05
C ILE A 31 -14.59 7.74 -17.03
N ASN A 32 -14.72 6.49 -17.48
CA ASN A 32 -15.05 5.37 -16.62
C ASN A 32 -13.84 5.04 -15.72
N GLY A 33 -13.83 5.58 -14.50
CA GLY A 33 -12.83 5.28 -13.47
C GLY A 33 -12.88 3.83 -12.95
N SER A 34 -13.75 2.95 -13.46
CA SER A 34 -13.78 1.54 -13.07
C SER A 34 -12.46 0.82 -13.35
N GLN A 35 -11.66 1.33 -14.29
CA GLN A 35 -10.32 0.82 -14.59
C GLN A 35 -9.33 1.02 -13.42
N ASP A 36 -9.64 1.94 -12.50
CA ASP A 36 -8.83 2.27 -11.33
C ASP A 36 -9.34 1.61 -10.05
N ALA A 37 -10.23 0.61 -10.15
CA ALA A 37 -10.77 -0.10 -9.00
C ALA A 37 -10.88 -1.62 -9.23
N ILE A 38 -11.04 -2.37 -8.14
CA ILE A 38 -11.41 -3.79 -8.14
C ILE A 38 -12.85 -3.92 -7.64
N ALA A 39 -13.69 -4.62 -8.39
CA ALA A 39 -15.04 -4.97 -7.96
C ALA A 39 -15.00 -6.01 -6.82
N LEU A 40 -15.77 -5.78 -5.76
CA LEU A 40 -15.83 -6.70 -4.61
C LEU A 40 -16.82 -7.84 -4.80
N LYS A 41 -17.66 -7.76 -5.83
CA LYS A 41 -18.65 -8.76 -6.19
C LYS A 41 -18.93 -8.69 -7.68
N SER A 42 -19.40 -9.80 -8.24
CA SER A 42 -19.98 -9.80 -9.58
C SER A 42 -21.24 -8.92 -9.60
N GLY A 43 -21.50 -8.28 -10.74
CA GLY A 43 -22.74 -7.56 -10.98
C GLY A 43 -23.15 -7.63 -12.44
N THR A 44 -24.42 -7.34 -12.69
CA THR A 44 -24.97 -7.19 -14.04
C THR A 44 -25.05 -5.72 -14.45
N ALA A 45 -25.26 -5.44 -15.73
CA ALA A 45 -25.34 -4.07 -16.22
C ALA A 45 -26.44 -3.29 -15.51
N GLY A 46 -26.12 -2.07 -15.05
CA GLY A 46 -27.04 -1.22 -14.27
C GLY A 46 -27.11 -1.53 -12.78
N GLN A 47 -26.43 -2.59 -12.32
CA GLN A 47 -26.32 -2.89 -10.90
C GLN A 47 -25.21 -2.08 -10.25
N SER A 48 -25.53 -1.41 -9.14
CA SER A 48 -24.51 -0.83 -8.27
C SER A 48 -23.70 -1.95 -7.62
N ILE A 49 -22.39 -1.92 -7.83
CA ILE A 49 -21.44 -2.81 -7.17
C ILE A 49 -20.45 -1.99 -6.35
N GLU A 50 -20.03 -2.56 -5.23
CA GLU A 50 -18.96 -1.98 -4.42
C GLU A 50 -17.62 -2.26 -5.09
N VAL A 51 -16.76 -1.24 -5.05
CA VAL A 51 -15.42 -1.30 -5.62
C VAL A 51 -14.42 -0.77 -4.60
N ILE A 52 -13.17 -1.20 -4.72
CA ILE A 52 -12.06 -0.72 -3.90
C ILE A 52 -10.96 -0.12 -4.79
N TYR A 53 -10.46 1.05 -4.38
CA TYR A 53 -9.38 1.77 -5.05
C TYR A 53 -8.03 1.61 -4.33
N SER A 54 -8.05 1.43 -3.00
CA SER A 54 -6.87 1.22 -2.16
C SER A 54 -7.31 0.73 -0.77
N GLY A 55 -6.43 0.02 -0.06
CA GLY A 55 -6.65 -0.43 1.33
C GLY A 55 -7.01 -1.91 1.44
N THR A 56 -7.50 -2.32 2.60
CA THR A 56 -7.82 -3.72 2.92
C THR A 56 -9.33 -3.89 3.11
N VAL A 57 -9.90 -4.96 2.54
CA VAL A 57 -11.35 -5.24 2.59
C VAL A 57 -11.63 -6.74 2.61
N ALA A 58 -12.75 -7.12 3.23
CA ALA A 58 -13.25 -8.49 3.15
C ALA A 58 -13.71 -8.81 1.72
N ALA A 59 -13.30 -9.96 1.20
CA ALA A 59 -13.60 -10.44 -0.13
C ALA A 59 -13.55 -11.98 -0.14
N ASP A 60 -14.67 -12.63 0.21
CA ASP A 60 -14.76 -14.08 0.42
C ASP A 60 -14.36 -14.93 -0.80
N TRP A 61 -14.35 -14.33 -1.99
CA TRP A 61 -13.93 -14.95 -3.24
C TRP A 61 -12.39 -14.96 -3.43
N VAL A 62 -11.64 -14.30 -2.55
CA VAL A 62 -10.17 -14.18 -2.61
C VAL A 62 -9.50 -15.27 -1.79
N THR A 63 -8.53 -15.93 -2.39
CA THR A 63 -7.64 -16.90 -1.73
C THR A 63 -6.31 -16.25 -1.33
N GLU A 64 -5.67 -16.77 -0.28
CA GLU A 64 -4.35 -16.30 0.13
C GLU A 64 -3.31 -16.47 -0.99
N GLY A 65 -2.52 -15.44 -1.24
CA GLY A 65 -1.53 -15.39 -2.33
C GLY A 65 -2.10 -15.05 -3.72
N GLN A 66 -3.42 -14.95 -3.88
CA GLN A 66 -4.04 -14.61 -5.17
C GLN A 66 -3.70 -13.18 -5.59
N VAL A 67 -3.23 -13.00 -6.82
CA VAL A 67 -2.98 -11.68 -7.42
C VAL A 67 -4.14 -11.30 -8.32
N ILE A 68 -4.68 -10.10 -8.13
CA ILE A 68 -5.75 -9.52 -8.95
C ILE A 68 -5.20 -8.27 -9.63
N THR A 69 -5.39 -8.16 -10.94
CA THR A 69 -4.87 -7.03 -11.73
C THR A 69 -6.00 -6.25 -12.38
N SER A 70 -5.98 -4.92 -12.20
CA SER A 70 -6.77 -3.97 -12.97
C SER A 70 -5.83 -2.98 -13.68
N HIS A 71 -6.39 -2.04 -14.46
CA HIS A 71 -5.59 -1.10 -15.24
C HIS A 71 -4.88 -0.04 -14.40
N GLY A 72 -5.51 0.42 -13.32
CA GLY A 72 -4.99 1.46 -12.41
C GLY A 72 -4.67 0.98 -11.00
N VAL A 73 -5.09 -0.24 -10.63
CA VAL A 73 -4.83 -0.86 -9.33
C VAL A 73 -4.42 -2.32 -9.46
N TYR A 74 -3.74 -2.84 -8.44
CA TYR A 74 -3.57 -4.27 -8.25
C TYR A 74 -3.96 -4.65 -6.84
N GLY A 75 -4.40 -5.89 -6.64
CA GLY A 75 -4.73 -6.44 -5.34
C GLY A 75 -4.02 -7.76 -5.08
N ALA A 76 -3.83 -8.07 -3.80
CA ALA A 76 -3.31 -9.35 -3.33
C ALA A 76 -4.19 -9.89 -2.20
N GLY A 77 -4.46 -11.20 -2.25
CA GLY A 77 -5.05 -11.94 -1.14
C GLY A 77 -4.03 -12.10 -0.03
N VAL A 78 -4.08 -11.25 0.99
CA VAL A 78 -3.13 -11.30 2.13
C VAL A 78 -3.52 -12.36 3.16
N LEU A 79 -4.78 -12.79 3.13
CA LEU A 79 -5.35 -13.89 3.88
C LEU A 79 -6.56 -14.39 3.08
N ALA A 80 -6.96 -15.66 3.22
CA ALA A 80 -8.21 -16.13 2.64
C ALA A 80 -9.39 -15.25 3.08
N GLY A 81 -10.16 -14.75 2.12
CA GLY A 81 -11.26 -13.81 2.36
C GLY A 81 -10.83 -12.36 2.57
N VAL A 82 -9.55 -12.00 2.44
CA VAL A 82 -9.04 -10.63 2.65
C VAL A 82 -8.25 -10.14 1.45
N LEU A 83 -8.75 -9.09 0.82
CA LEU A 83 -8.11 -8.42 -0.31
C LEU A 83 -7.44 -7.13 0.17
N GLN A 84 -6.16 -6.97 -0.15
CA GLN A 84 -5.49 -5.68 -0.07
C GLN A 84 -5.26 -5.12 -1.48
N VAL A 85 -5.55 -3.84 -1.69
CA VAL A 85 -5.48 -3.16 -2.98
C VAL A 85 -4.58 -1.93 -2.90
N TRP A 86 -3.82 -1.71 -3.98
CA TRP A 86 -2.93 -0.58 -4.14
C TRP A 86 -3.05 -0.01 -5.55
N SER A 87 -2.60 1.24 -5.73
CA SER A 87 -2.38 1.79 -7.06
C SER A 87 -1.39 0.92 -7.84
N LYS A 88 -1.59 0.77 -9.14
CA LYS A 88 -0.65 0.14 -10.08
C LYS A 88 0.73 0.80 -10.06
N TYR A 89 0.80 2.08 -9.72
CA TYR A 89 2.05 2.82 -9.61
C TYR A 89 2.75 2.60 -8.27
N MET A 90 2.12 1.93 -7.30
CA MET A 90 2.86 1.40 -6.17
C MET A 90 3.82 0.34 -6.70
N PRO A 91 5.13 0.45 -6.45
CA PRO A 91 6.07 -0.41 -7.13
C PRO A 91 5.84 -1.88 -6.70
N ARG A 92 5.76 -2.76 -7.69
CA ARG A 92 5.31 -4.14 -7.51
C ARG A 92 6.32 -4.96 -6.70
N GLY A 93 5.81 -5.85 -5.87
CA GLY A 93 6.64 -6.68 -4.99
C GLY A 93 7.07 -5.96 -3.72
N HIS A 94 6.67 -4.70 -3.52
CA HIS A 94 6.94 -4.02 -2.27
C HIS A 94 5.88 -4.28 -1.20
N LYS A 95 6.35 -4.46 0.02
CA LYS A 95 5.55 -4.64 1.22
C LYS A 95 5.72 -3.40 2.08
N MET A 96 4.63 -2.87 2.61
CA MET A 96 4.65 -1.80 3.60
C MET A 96 3.92 -2.29 4.85
N VAL A 97 4.57 -2.19 6.00
CA VAL A 97 3.97 -2.49 7.30
C VAL A 97 4.17 -1.30 8.22
N THR A 98 3.10 -0.92 8.89
CA THR A 98 3.14 0.03 10.01
C THR A 98 2.87 -0.71 11.30
N GLY A 99 3.49 -0.30 12.39
CA GLY A 99 3.16 -0.87 13.70
C GLY A 99 3.66 -0.03 14.85
N ILE A 100 3.44 -0.56 16.05
CA ILE A 100 3.86 0.06 17.31
C ILE A 100 4.59 -1.01 18.11
N PHE A 101 5.71 -0.64 18.72
CA PHE A 101 6.36 -1.45 19.74
C PHE A 101 6.63 -0.61 20.99
N ILE A 102 6.78 -1.30 22.12
CA ILE A 102 7.22 -0.66 23.37
C ILE A 102 8.74 -0.77 23.42
N GLY A 103 9.41 0.35 23.64
CA GLY A 103 10.86 0.42 23.85
C GLY A 103 11.28 -0.36 25.09
N ARG A 104 12.56 -0.22 25.46
CA ARG A 104 13.21 -0.94 26.56
C ARG A 104 12.24 -1.22 27.71
N GLN A 105 12.15 -2.49 28.10
CA GLN A 105 11.48 -2.86 29.35
C GLN A 105 12.54 -3.08 30.43
N ALA A 106 12.39 -2.41 31.57
CA ALA A 106 13.41 -2.40 32.63
C ALA A 106 13.78 -3.79 33.18
N SER A 107 12.95 -4.82 32.96
CA SER A 107 13.09 -6.15 33.53
C SER A 107 13.52 -7.25 32.53
N THR A 108 13.74 -6.94 31.25
CA THR A 108 14.14 -7.95 30.26
C THR A 108 15.66 -8.00 30.10
N SER A 109 16.22 -9.21 30.09
CA SER A 109 17.64 -9.47 29.77
C SER A 109 17.94 -9.30 28.28
N ASP A 110 16.90 -9.22 27.44
CA ASP A 110 17.03 -8.98 26.01
C ASP A 110 17.66 -7.61 25.77
N LEU A 111 18.72 -7.58 24.96
CA LEU A 111 19.43 -6.36 24.61
C LEU A 111 18.82 -5.65 23.40
N THR A 112 17.80 -6.23 22.78
CA THR A 112 17.20 -5.76 21.52
C THR A 112 15.69 -6.01 21.47
N ASN A 113 14.95 -5.08 20.87
CA ASN A 113 13.58 -5.33 20.40
C ASN A 113 13.66 -5.96 19.00
N ASN A 114 13.11 -7.17 18.83
CA ASN A 114 12.98 -7.83 17.54
C ASN A 114 11.57 -7.63 16.96
N ILE A 115 11.48 -7.10 15.75
CA ILE A 115 10.23 -6.87 15.04
C ILE A 115 10.24 -7.76 13.79
N GLU A 116 9.45 -8.82 13.83
CA GLU A 116 9.23 -9.75 12.71
C GLU A 116 8.17 -9.17 11.75
N LEU A 117 8.55 -8.97 10.50
CA LEU A 117 7.69 -8.47 9.41
C LEU A 117 7.37 -9.55 8.37
N GLY A 118 8.10 -10.67 8.36
CA GLY A 118 8.00 -11.72 7.35
C GLY A 118 8.62 -11.35 5.99
N PHE A 119 9.45 -10.30 5.96
CA PHE A 119 10.25 -9.89 4.79
C PHE A 119 11.43 -9.02 5.21
N ARG A 120 12.45 -8.93 4.35
CA ARG A 120 13.61 -8.05 4.54
C ARG A 120 13.23 -6.62 4.16
N PRO A 121 13.13 -5.68 5.10
CA PRO A 121 12.85 -4.28 4.76
C PRO A 121 14.05 -3.64 4.03
N GLN A 122 13.73 -2.85 3.02
CA GLN A 122 14.65 -1.98 2.28
C GLN A 122 14.76 -0.60 2.93
N TYR A 123 13.77 -0.18 3.72
CA TYR A 123 13.78 1.10 4.43
C TYR A 123 12.91 1.01 5.70
N ILE A 124 13.39 1.57 6.81
CA ILE A 124 12.64 1.68 8.07
C ILE A 124 12.74 3.10 8.63
N VAL A 125 11.62 3.64 9.10
CA VAL A 125 11.56 4.81 10.00
C VAL A 125 10.85 4.41 11.28
N VAL A 126 11.42 4.79 12.41
CA VAL A 126 10.85 4.64 13.75
C VAL A 126 10.84 6.00 14.45
N LEU A 127 9.70 6.33 15.06
CA LEU A 127 9.45 7.59 15.76
C LEU A 127 8.98 7.29 17.18
N SER A 128 9.53 8.00 18.16
CA SER A 128 9.03 7.91 19.53
C SER A 128 7.77 8.76 19.71
N GLU A 129 6.81 8.24 20.46
CA GLU A 129 5.53 8.91 20.73
C GLU A 129 5.72 10.12 21.65
N ALA A 130 6.57 10.02 22.69
CA ALA A 130 6.77 11.10 23.65
C ALA A 130 7.81 12.13 23.18
N SER A 131 8.68 11.77 22.23
CA SER A 131 9.72 12.62 21.66
C SER A 131 9.77 12.45 20.13
N PRO A 132 8.83 13.03 19.38
CA PRO A 132 8.73 12.86 17.91
C PRO A 132 9.94 13.40 17.12
N ASN A 133 10.83 14.15 17.79
CA ASN A 133 12.12 14.58 17.25
C ASN A 133 13.21 13.49 17.39
N THR A 134 13.01 12.51 18.27
CA THR A 134 13.84 11.30 18.38
C THR A 134 13.39 10.32 17.31
N ARG A 135 14.19 10.21 16.25
CA ARG A 135 13.93 9.35 15.09
C ARG A 135 15.04 8.33 14.96
N ARG A 136 14.68 7.14 14.49
CA ARG A 136 15.63 6.09 14.14
C ARG A 136 15.32 5.64 12.73
N ILE A 137 16.34 5.57 11.89
CA ILE A 137 16.15 5.30 10.47
C ILE A 137 17.22 4.32 9.98
N ALA A 138 16.81 3.34 9.18
CA ALA A 138 17.72 2.48 8.41
C ALA A 138 17.38 2.61 6.92
N LEU A 139 18.35 3.09 6.13
CA LEU A 139 18.20 3.38 4.69
C LEU A 139 19.36 2.77 3.87
N PRO A 140 19.47 1.42 3.78
CA PRO A 140 20.48 0.78 2.95
C PRO A 140 20.47 1.30 1.51
N GLY A 141 21.56 1.90 1.05
CA GLY A 141 21.71 2.35 -0.34
C GLY A 141 20.92 3.60 -0.73
N LEU A 142 20.17 4.22 0.20
CA LEU A 142 19.48 5.49 -0.04
C LEU A 142 20.22 6.62 0.68
N THR A 143 20.45 7.73 -0.04
CA THR A 143 21.02 8.92 0.57
C THR A 143 19.94 9.69 1.31
N TYR A 144 20.06 9.75 2.64
CA TYR A 144 19.24 10.62 3.48
C TYR A 144 19.99 11.92 3.73
N ARG A 145 19.41 13.06 3.37
CA ARG A 145 19.94 14.37 3.75
C ARG A 145 18.91 15.09 4.59
N TRP A 146 19.18 15.26 5.89
CA TRP A 146 18.36 16.09 6.76
C TRP A 146 19.07 17.40 7.18
N ASN A 147 20.40 17.49 7.04
CA ASN A 147 21.19 18.73 7.06
C ASN A 147 22.58 18.40 6.51
N ALA A 148 23.37 19.41 6.11
CA ALA A 148 24.70 19.21 5.49
C ALA A 148 25.71 18.41 6.35
N ASN A 149 25.40 18.15 7.62
CA ASN A 149 26.28 17.51 8.59
C ASN A 149 25.83 16.13 9.10
N ASP A 150 24.65 15.64 8.73
CA ASP A 150 24.18 14.31 9.17
C ASP A 150 24.49 13.26 8.11
N ILE A 151 25.65 12.62 8.25
CA ILE A 151 26.02 11.43 7.49
C ILE A 151 25.52 10.23 8.28
N SER A 152 24.60 9.48 7.68
CA SER A 152 23.98 8.26 8.20
C SER A 152 24.95 7.35 8.96
N SER A 153 24.72 7.15 10.26
CA SER A 153 25.22 6.01 11.01
C SER A 153 24.04 5.31 11.63
N ASN A 154 23.85 4.01 11.38
CA ASN A 154 22.77 3.19 11.94
C ASN A 154 22.49 3.54 13.41
N ASP A 155 21.37 4.21 13.68
CA ASP A 155 20.97 4.65 15.03
C ASP A 155 20.47 3.45 15.88
N GLY A 156 21.29 2.41 16.04
CA GLY A 156 20.92 1.19 16.76
C GLY A 156 19.87 0.31 16.06
N LEU A 157 19.55 0.59 14.79
CA LEU A 157 18.71 -0.23 13.93
C LEU A 157 19.56 -1.21 13.12
N THR A 158 19.17 -2.48 13.10
CA THR A 158 19.77 -3.50 12.23
C THR A 158 18.68 -4.20 11.43
N ILE A 159 18.78 -4.16 10.09
CA ILE A 159 17.87 -4.88 9.20
C ILE A 159 18.23 -6.37 9.17
N THR A 160 17.22 -7.23 9.27
CA THR A 160 17.33 -8.68 9.15
C THR A 160 16.56 -9.18 7.92
N ASP A 161 16.67 -10.47 7.60
CA ASP A 161 15.97 -11.05 6.44
C ASP A 161 14.45 -11.12 6.62
N THR A 162 13.96 -11.00 7.85
CA THR A 162 12.54 -11.10 8.19
C THR A 162 11.98 -9.85 8.85
N GLY A 163 12.81 -8.83 9.13
CA GLY A 163 12.37 -7.61 9.81
C GLY A 163 13.53 -6.73 10.26
N PHE A 164 13.52 -6.32 11.54
CA PHE A 164 14.59 -5.51 12.11
C PHE A 164 14.74 -5.62 13.63
N LEU A 165 15.93 -5.26 14.09
CA LEU A 165 16.31 -5.18 15.49
C LEU A 165 16.55 -3.73 15.89
N ILE A 166 16.13 -3.36 17.09
CA ILE A 166 16.49 -2.09 17.73
C ILE A 166 17.18 -2.38 19.06
N ALA A 167 18.38 -1.85 19.26
CA ALA A 167 19.10 -2.00 20.52
C ALA A 167 18.36 -1.29 21.67
N ASN A 168 18.16 -1.99 22.79
CA ASN A 168 17.35 -1.50 23.91
C ASN A 168 17.91 -0.23 24.54
N ASN A 169 19.23 -0.04 24.56
CA ASN A 169 19.86 1.19 25.03
C ASN A 169 19.56 2.42 24.15
N THR A 170 18.97 2.25 22.97
CA THR A 170 18.58 3.35 22.07
C THR A 170 17.12 3.75 22.17
N THR A 171 16.34 3.08 23.03
CA THR A 171 14.94 3.36 23.32
C THR A 171 14.73 3.67 24.80
N ASN A 172 13.70 4.46 25.09
CA ASN A 172 13.34 4.84 26.45
C ASN A 172 12.47 3.78 27.12
N ASN A 173 12.52 3.75 28.45
CA ASN A 173 11.84 2.75 29.24
C ASN A 173 10.31 2.90 29.14
N ASN A 174 9.62 1.83 28.74
CA ASN A 174 8.16 1.78 28.56
C ASN A 174 7.57 2.84 27.62
N GLU A 175 8.37 3.40 26.72
CA GLU A 175 7.88 4.37 25.73
C GLU A 175 7.37 3.66 24.48
N LYS A 176 6.32 4.19 23.86
CA LYS A 176 5.79 3.70 22.58
C LYS A 176 6.56 4.28 21.41
N TYR A 177 6.82 3.42 20.43
CA TYR A 177 7.47 3.78 19.17
C TYR A 177 6.62 3.32 18.00
N HIS A 178 6.35 4.23 17.07
CA HIS A 178 5.67 3.95 15.82
C HIS A 178 6.71 3.66 14.75
N TYR A 179 6.47 2.64 13.91
CA TYR A 179 7.34 2.36 12.78
C TYR A 179 6.58 2.25 11.48
N VAL A 180 7.28 2.59 10.41
CA VAL A 180 6.93 2.23 9.04
C VAL A 180 8.11 1.51 8.42
N ALA A 181 7.88 0.33 7.88
CA ALA A 181 8.86 -0.49 7.20
C ALA A 181 8.40 -0.80 5.79
N PHE A 182 9.30 -0.63 4.83
CA PHE A 182 9.10 -0.94 3.42
C PHE A 182 10.12 -1.98 2.99
N GLY A 183 9.73 -2.96 2.18
CA GLY A 183 10.61 -3.98 1.61
C GLY A 183 10.18 -4.39 0.23
#